data_AF-A0A941PXQ6-F1
#
_entry.id   AF-A0A941PXQ6-F1
#
_cell.length_a   1.000
_cell.length_b   1.000
_cell.length_c   1.000
_cell.angle_alpha   90.00
_cell.angle_beta   90.00
_cell.angle_gamma   90.00
#
_symmetry.space_group_name_H-M   'P 1'
#
loop_
_entity.id
_entity.type
_entity.pdbx_description
1 polymer ?
#
loop_
_entity_poly.entity_id
_entity_poly.type
_entity_poly.pdbx_seq_one_letter_code
_entity_poly.pdbx_strand_id
1 'polypeptide(L)'
;MISRDDIEAAAQRIAPHVRRTPLWALRSDELGLPGPGFEVWLKLEQLQRSGSFKARGMFNRLLANPIPAAGVIAASGGNAGIATATAAQALGVPAEIFVPTVISPAKRDRLEQLGARVVVTGAVYAEAFAACQQRQRESGALMTHAYDQAEVLAGAGTLAREIESQAGVPDALLVSVGGGGLAGGIAAWFAGRTRMVALEPERAPTLHAALAAGAPVDVEVSGIAADALGARRIGALAWEVAQRHPMSSLVLRDEDIVDAQRCLWQSLKLAVEPAAALPLAALRSGAWQAQAGQRICLVLCGANVDPASLL
;
A
#
# COMPACT_ATOMS: atom_id res chain seq x y z
N MET A 1 -10.65 -2.02 16.18
CA MET A 1 -9.40 -2.81 16.24
C MET A 1 -9.43 -3.99 15.28
N ILE A 2 -8.39 -4.15 14.48
CA ILE A 2 -8.16 -5.34 13.65
C ILE A 2 -7.27 -6.32 14.42
N SER A 3 -7.69 -7.58 14.47
CA SER A 3 -7.01 -8.69 15.13
C SER A 3 -6.36 -9.66 14.12
N ARG A 4 -5.58 -10.64 14.62
CA ARG A 4 -5.10 -11.75 13.79
C ARG A 4 -6.25 -12.58 13.23
N ASP A 5 -7.33 -12.76 13.97
CA ASP A 5 -8.49 -13.54 13.54
C ASP A 5 -9.21 -12.85 12.37
N ASP A 6 -9.34 -11.52 12.40
CA ASP A 6 -9.87 -10.74 11.28
C ASP A 6 -9.01 -10.91 10.02
N ILE A 7 -7.68 -10.95 10.18
CA ILE A 7 -6.72 -11.16 9.10
C ILE A 7 -6.77 -12.60 8.58
N GLU A 8 -6.92 -13.59 9.46
CA GLU A 8 -7.08 -15.00 9.08
C GLU A 8 -8.38 -15.20 8.27
N ALA A 9 -9.48 -14.64 8.75
CA ALA A 9 -10.77 -14.66 8.04
C ALA A 9 -10.66 -13.93 6.69
N ALA A 10 -9.95 -12.79 6.64
CA ALA A 10 -9.68 -12.10 5.39
C ALA A 10 -8.86 -12.97 4.42
N ALA A 11 -7.81 -13.64 4.91
CA ALA A 11 -6.95 -14.50 4.10
C ALA A 11 -7.74 -15.66 3.46
N GLN A 12 -8.60 -16.32 4.23
CA GLN A 12 -9.48 -17.37 3.71
C GLN A 12 -10.44 -16.83 2.65
N ARG A 13 -11.06 -15.68 2.91
CA ARG A 13 -12.04 -15.04 2.01
C ARG A 13 -11.43 -14.66 0.65
N ILE A 14 -10.22 -14.11 0.64
CA ILE A 14 -9.60 -13.58 -0.59
C ILE A 14 -8.73 -14.59 -1.33
N ALA A 15 -8.38 -15.73 -0.72
CA ALA A 15 -7.45 -16.71 -1.29
C ALA A 15 -7.73 -17.10 -2.76
N PRO A 16 -8.98 -17.26 -3.22
CA PRO A 16 -9.26 -17.59 -4.62
C PRO A 16 -9.01 -16.43 -5.61
N HIS A 17 -8.86 -15.21 -5.11
CA HIS A 17 -8.91 -13.99 -5.92
C HIS A 17 -7.59 -13.21 -5.96
N VAL A 18 -6.70 -13.47 -5.00
CA VAL A 18 -5.38 -12.85 -4.91
C VAL A 18 -4.27 -13.86 -5.15
N ARG A 19 -3.12 -13.36 -5.60
CA ARG A 19 -1.90 -14.17 -5.73
C ARG A 19 -1.24 -14.28 -4.36
N ARG A 20 -0.76 -15.48 -4.03
CA ARG A 20 0.29 -15.65 -3.03
C ARG A 20 1.59 -15.16 -3.66
N THR A 21 2.01 -13.96 -3.31
CA THR A 21 3.15 -13.30 -3.98
C THR A 21 4.48 -13.91 -3.53
N PRO A 22 5.51 -13.93 -4.39
CA PRO A 22 6.84 -14.42 -4.02
C PRO A 22 7.43 -13.66 -2.83
N LEU A 23 8.25 -14.38 -2.05
CA LEU A 23 9.16 -13.84 -1.06
C LEU A 23 10.56 -14.27 -1.48
N TRP A 24 11.37 -13.34 -1.97
CA TRP A 24 12.74 -13.63 -2.39
C TRP A 24 13.69 -13.37 -1.24
N ALA A 25 14.49 -14.37 -0.88
CA ALA A 25 15.61 -14.20 0.05
C ALA A 25 16.88 -13.94 -0.74
N LEU A 26 17.52 -12.80 -0.46
CA LEU A 26 18.75 -12.34 -1.09
C LEU A 26 19.76 -12.02 0.00
N ARG A 27 21.05 -12.13 -0.31
CA ARG A 27 22.09 -11.56 0.54
C ARG A 27 22.16 -10.05 0.35
N SER A 28 22.55 -9.32 1.40
CA SER A 28 22.69 -7.87 1.36
C SER A 28 23.63 -7.37 0.25
N ASP A 29 24.69 -8.13 -0.06
CA ASP A 29 25.68 -7.77 -1.09
C ASP A 29 25.14 -7.91 -2.52
N GLU A 30 24.14 -8.76 -2.78
CA GLU A 30 23.45 -8.84 -4.08
C GLU A 30 22.69 -7.55 -4.42
N LEU A 31 22.31 -6.77 -3.39
CA LEU A 31 21.68 -5.46 -3.53
C LEU A 31 22.67 -4.29 -3.43
N GLY A 32 23.97 -4.59 -3.35
CA GLY A 32 25.02 -3.59 -3.16
C GLY A 32 24.90 -2.85 -1.82
N LEU A 33 24.35 -3.49 -0.79
CA LEU A 33 24.22 -2.90 0.55
C LEU A 33 25.50 -3.12 1.35
N PRO A 34 26.14 -2.05 1.87
CA PRO A 34 27.31 -2.18 2.72
C PRO A 34 26.94 -2.75 4.09
N GLY A 35 27.87 -3.45 4.75
CA GLY A 35 27.70 -3.85 6.14
C GLY A 35 28.05 -5.32 6.45
N PRO A 36 27.75 -5.78 7.67
CA PRO A 36 28.31 -7.01 8.25
C PRO A 36 27.68 -8.33 7.75
N GLY A 37 27.02 -8.30 6.59
CA GLY A 37 26.28 -9.44 6.04
C GLY A 37 24.94 -9.69 6.76
N PHE A 38 23.85 -9.52 6.02
CA PHE A 38 22.49 -9.82 6.49
C PHE A 38 21.64 -10.33 5.32
N GLU A 39 20.50 -10.93 5.63
CA GLU A 39 19.57 -11.44 4.62
C GLU A 39 18.45 -10.43 4.39
N VAL A 40 18.11 -10.21 3.13
CA VAL A 40 17.03 -9.32 2.70
C VAL A 40 15.94 -10.16 2.05
N TRP A 41 14.74 -10.08 2.62
CA TRP A 41 13.53 -10.64 2.04
C TRP A 41 12.77 -9.58 1.26
N LEU A 42 12.50 -9.83 -0.02
CA LEU A 42 11.65 -8.97 -0.83
C LEU A 42 10.27 -9.60 -0.94
N LYS A 43 9.25 -8.98 -0.32
CA LYS A 43 7.85 -9.38 -0.50
C LYS A 43 7.27 -8.65 -1.70
N LEU A 44 7.03 -9.40 -2.79
CA LEU A 44 6.80 -8.84 -4.12
C LEU A 44 5.31 -8.53 -4.41
N GLU A 45 4.72 -7.55 -3.72
CA GLU A 45 3.32 -7.16 -3.94
C GLU A 45 3.06 -6.41 -5.24
N GLN A 46 4.11 -5.93 -5.91
CA GLN A 46 3.98 -5.42 -7.27
C GLN A 46 3.50 -6.47 -8.27
N LEU A 47 3.72 -7.76 -7.96
CA LEU A 47 3.23 -8.89 -8.76
C LEU A 47 1.79 -9.29 -8.41
N GLN A 48 1.10 -8.55 -7.53
CA GLN A 48 -0.30 -8.82 -7.21
C GLN A 48 -1.23 -8.47 -8.38
N ARG A 49 -2.46 -9.00 -8.39
CA ARG A 49 -3.41 -8.92 -9.51
C ARG A 49 -3.69 -7.51 -10.04
N SER A 50 -3.69 -6.50 -9.16
CA SER A 50 -3.89 -5.08 -9.52
C SER A 50 -2.58 -4.30 -9.68
N GLY A 51 -1.43 -4.97 -9.70
CA GLY A 51 -0.11 -4.33 -9.68
C GLY A 51 0.33 -3.79 -8.31
N SER A 52 -0.42 -4.07 -7.24
CA SER A 52 -0.08 -3.65 -5.88
C SER A 52 -0.84 -4.45 -4.81
N PHE A 53 -0.41 -4.31 -3.55
CA PHE A 53 -1.03 -4.95 -2.39
C PHE A 53 -2.52 -4.62 -2.21
N LYS A 54 -3.00 -3.49 -2.79
CA LYS A 54 -4.35 -2.98 -2.61
C LYS A 54 -5.43 -4.00 -3.00
N ALA A 55 -5.14 -4.91 -3.94
CA ALA A 55 -6.07 -5.99 -4.29
C ALA A 55 -6.56 -6.76 -3.04
N ARG A 56 -5.69 -7.00 -2.06
CA ARG A 56 -6.04 -7.78 -0.87
C ARG A 56 -7.14 -7.12 -0.06
N GLY A 57 -6.97 -5.83 0.24
CA GLY A 57 -7.96 -5.03 0.95
C GLY A 57 -9.26 -4.88 0.17
N MET A 58 -9.19 -4.65 -1.14
CA MET A 58 -10.37 -4.43 -1.98
C MET A 58 -11.19 -5.71 -2.17
N PHE A 59 -10.55 -6.85 -2.45
CA PHE A 59 -11.25 -8.14 -2.48
C PHE A 59 -11.91 -8.43 -1.13
N ASN A 60 -11.20 -8.21 -0.03
CA ASN A 60 -11.77 -8.47 1.29
C ASN A 60 -12.98 -7.57 1.57
N ARG A 61 -12.89 -6.27 1.27
CA ARG A 61 -13.99 -5.32 1.45
C ARG A 61 -15.23 -5.73 0.65
N LEU A 62 -15.07 -6.08 -0.62
CA LEU A 62 -16.18 -6.47 -1.48
C LEU A 62 -16.81 -7.80 -1.01
N LEU A 63 -16.00 -8.80 -0.69
CA LEU A 63 -16.49 -10.13 -0.32
C LEU A 63 -17.03 -10.22 1.11
N ALA A 64 -16.63 -9.30 2.00
CA ALA A 64 -17.10 -9.26 3.38
C ALA A 64 -18.42 -8.51 3.55
N ASN A 65 -18.94 -7.89 2.50
CA ASN A 65 -20.13 -7.05 2.55
C ASN A 65 -21.15 -7.49 1.48
N PRO A 66 -22.46 -7.28 1.72
CA PRO A 66 -23.44 -7.36 0.65
C PRO A 66 -23.14 -6.28 -0.40
N ILE A 67 -23.14 -6.64 -1.68
CA ILE A 67 -22.92 -5.69 -2.78
C ILE A 67 -24.29 -5.31 -3.37
N PRO A 68 -24.71 -4.03 -3.28
CA PRO A 68 -25.97 -3.56 -3.85
C PRO A 68 -25.99 -3.67 -5.38
N ALA A 69 -27.18 -3.62 -5.98
CA ALA A 69 -27.32 -3.59 -7.44
C ALA A 69 -26.60 -2.40 -8.10
N ALA A 70 -26.44 -1.30 -7.37
CA ALA A 70 -25.64 -0.15 -7.79
C ALA A 70 -24.13 -0.42 -7.88
N GLY A 71 -23.66 -1.57 -7.39
CA GLY A 71 -22.27 -1.98 -7.43
C GLY A 71 -21.40 -1.31 -6.36
N VAL A 72 -20.15 -1.04 -6.73
CA VAL A 72 -19.13 -0.45 -5.86
C VAL A 72 -18.70 0.92 -6.35
N ILE A 73 -18.27 1.76 -5.42
CA ILE A 73 -17.87 3.14 -5.71
C ILE A 73 -16.60 3.53 -4.95
N ALA A 74 -15.68 4.21 -5.63
CA ALA A 74 -14.43 4.70 -5.05
C ALA A 74 -14.07 6.08 -5.59
N ALA A 75 -13.31 6.86 -4.82
CA ALA A 75 -12.56 8.01 -5.35
C ALA A 75 -11.06 7.72 -5.30
N SER A 76 -10.44 7.43 -6.44
CA SER A 76 -8.99 7.26 -6.58
C SER A 76 -8.63 6.98 -8.04
N GLY A 77 -7.74 7.78 -8.62
CA GLY A 77 -7.12 7.49 -9.91
C GLY A 77 -5.91 6.55 -9.82
N GLY A 78 -5.49 6.15 -8.62
CA GLY A 78 -4.28 5.38 -8.37
C GLY A 78 -4.54 3.92 -7.98
N ASN A 79 -3.62 3.35 -7.19
CA ASN A 79 -3.64 1.93 -6.81
C ASN A 79 -4.96 1.44 -6.19
N ALA A 80 -5.63 2.27 -5.38
CA ALA A 80 -6.89 1.88 -4.74
C ALA A 80 -8.04 1.79 -5.76
N GLY A 81 -8.12 2.74 -6.71
CA GLY A 81 -9.11 2.71 -7.78
C GLY A 81 -8.89 1.50 -8.70
N ILE A 82 -7.64 1.27 -9.11
CA ILE A 82 -7.28 0.11 -9.95
C ILE A 82 -7.61 -1.21 -9.24
N ALA A 83 -7.29 -1.33 -7.95
CA ALA A 83 -7.62 -2.53 -7.17
C ALA A 83 -9.13 -2.73 -6.99
N THR A 84 -9.89 -1.64 -6.79
CA THR A 84 -11.35 -1.70 -6.70
C THR A 84 -11.96 -2.17 -8.01
N ALA A 85 -11.56 -1.57 -9.14
CA ALA A 85 -12.01 -1.96 -10.47
C ALA A 85 -11.61 -3.41 -10.79
N THR A 86 -10.39 -3.82 -10.43
CA THR A 86 -9.92 -5.22 -10.59
C THR A 86 -10.78 -6.20 -9.79
N ALA A 87 -11.11 -5.86 -8.53
CA ALA A 87 -11.93 -6.72 -7.69
C ALA A 87 -13.38 -6.78 -8.20
N ALA A 88 -13.94 -5.65 -8.62
CA ALA A 88 -15.29 -5.57 -9.15
C ALA A 88 -15.44 -6.36 -10.45
N GLN A 89 -14.50 -6.19 -11.39
CA GLN A 89 -14.46 -6.96 -12.64
C GLN A 89 -14.41 -8.47 -12.37
N ALA A 90 -13.55 -8.89 -11.44
CA ALA A 90 -13.40 -10.30 -11.09
C ALA A 90 -14.65 -10.92 -10.46
N LEU A 91 -15.48 -10.11 -9.81
CA LEU A 91 -16.71 -10.53 -9.14
C LEU A 91 -17.96 -10.26 -9.98
N GLY A 92 -17.82 -9.71 -11.19
CA GLY A 92 -18.93 -9.39 -12.07
C GLY A 92 -19.84 -8.27 -11.56
N VAL A 93 -19.30 -7.34 -10.77
CA VAL A 93 -20.05 -6.22 -10.18
C VAL A 93 -19.69 -4.89 -10.83
N PRO A 94 -20.67 -3.97 -11.03
CA PRO A 94 -20.38 -2.64 -11.55
C PRO A 94 -19.45 -1.85 -10.62
N ALA A 95 -18.51 -1.09 -11.20
CA ALA A 95 -17.64 -0.19 -10.46
C ALA A 95 -17.73 1.24 -11.02
N GLU A 96 -17.89 2.21 -10.15
CA GLU A 96 -17.83 3.64 -10.47
C GLU A 96 -16.63 4.29 -9.76
N ILE A 97 -15.71 4.87 -10.52
CA ILE A 97 -14.45 5.41 -10.01
C ILE A 97 -14.38 6.91 -10.29
N PHE A 98 -14.43 7.70 -9.22
CA PHE A 98 -14.36 9.14 -9.25
C PHE A 98 -12.91 9.62 -9.24
N VAL A 99 -12.57 10.49 -10.19
CA VAL A 99 -11.21 11.00 -10.40
C VAL A 99 -11.26 12.49 -10.74
N PRO A 100 -10.25 13.29 -10.33
CA PRO A 100 -10.19 14.70 -10.70
C PRO A 100 -9.80 14.86 -12.18
N THR A 101 -9.99 16.06 -12.72
CA THR A 101 -9.64 16.40 -14.12
C THR A 101 -8.16 16.23 -14.44
N VAL A 102 -7.29 16.28 -13.43
CA VAL A 102 -5.83 16.12 -13.57
C VAL A 102 -5.36 14.65 -13.68
N ILE A 103 -6.27 13.68 -13.77
CA ILE A 103 -5.89 12.27 -13.98
C ILE A 103 -5.10 12.08 -15.28
N SER A 104 -4.05 11.26 -15.25
CA SER A 104 -3.29 10.95 -16.47
C SER A 104 -4.10 10.03 -17.40
N PRO A 105 -3.94 10.16 -18.74
CA PRO A 105 -4.60 9.29 -19.71
C PRO A 105 -4.37 7.80 -19.43
N ALA A 106 -3.12 7.41 -19.15
CA ALA A 106 -2.77 6.01 -18.85
C ALA A 106 -3.55 5.42 -17.66
N LYS A 107 -3.77 6.20 -16.60
CA LYS A 107 -4.54 5.74 -15.43
C LYS A 107 -6.03 5.64 -15.73
N ARG A 108 -6.56 6.60 -16.49
CA ARG A 108 -7.94 6.58 -16.94
C ARG A 108 -8.19 5.36 -17.84
N ASP A 109 -7.37 5.17 -18.86
CA ASP A 109 -7.47 4.05 -19.79
C ASP A 109 -7.40 2.71 -19.04
N ARG A 110 -6.51 2.62 -18.04
CA ARG A 110 -6.39 1.43 -17.20
C ARG A 110 -7.68 1.11 -16.43
N LEU A 111 -8.36 2.11 -15.88
CA LEU A 111 -9.63 1.92 -15.18
C LEU A 111 -10.75 1.52 -16.15
N GLU A 112 -10.82 2.15 -17.32
CA GLU A 112 -11.81 1.84 -18.36
C GLU A 112 -11.60 0.42 -18.93
N GLN A 113 -10.36 -0.02 -19.15
CA GLN A 113 -10.02 -1.41 -19.53
C GLN A 113 -10.42 -2.45 -18.47
N LEU A 114 -10.49 -2.05 -17.20
CA LEU A 114 -11.00 -2.89 -16.12
C LEU A 114 -12.54 -2.90 -16.06
N GLY A 115 -13.22 -2.21 -16.98
CA GLY A 115 -14.69 -2.14 -17.06
C GLY A 115 -15.31 -1.18 -16.04
N ALA A 116 -14.51 -0.33 -15.39
CA ALA A 116 -15.03 0.68 -14.47
C ALA A 116 -15.62 1.86 -15.24
N ARG A 117 -16.75 2.38 -14.76
CA ARG A 117 -17.25 3.69 -15.15
C ARG A 117 -16.39 4.76 -14.48
N VAL A 118 -15.55 5.43 -15.25
CA VAL A 118 -14.73 6.55 -14.75
C VAL A 118 -15.55 7.83 -14.79
N VAL A 119 -15.72 8.46 -13.63
CA VAL A 119 -16.40 9.76 -13.48
C VAL A 119 -15.34 10.82 -13.21
N VAL A 120 -15.05 11.63 -14.24
CA VAL A 120 -14.11 12.74 -14.13
C VAL A 120 -14.86 13.96 -13.61
N THR A 121 -14.55 14.42 -12.40
CA THR A 121 -15.21 15.58 -11.77
C THR A 121 -14.30 16.25 -10.75
N GLY A 122 -14.42 17.57 -10.65
CA GLY A 122 -13.60 18.40 -9.76
C GLY A 122 -12.16 18.60 -10.26
N ALA A 123 -11.56 19.71 -9.85
CA ALA A 123 -10.17 20.05 -10.19
C ALA A 123 -9.16 19.29 -9.32
N VAL A 124 -9.57 18.92 -8.10
CA VAL A 124 -8.71 18.29 -7.09
C VAL A 124 -9.37 17.06 -6.48
N TYR A 125 -8.57 16.19 -5.85
CA TYR A 125 -9.04 14.96 -5.21
C TYR A 125 -10.20 15.19 -4.22
N ALA A 126 -10.15 16.26 -3.42
CA ALA A 126 -11.18 16.56 -2.43
C ALA A 126 -12.57 16.75 -3.06
N GLU A 127 -12.64 17.40 -4.22
CA GLU A 127 -13.89 17.62 -4.96
C GLU A 127 -14.39 16.31 -5.59
N ALA A 128 -13.50 15.52 -6.20
CA ALA A 128 -13.85 14.20 -6.72
C ALA A 128 -14.38 13.27 -5.62
N PHE A 129 -13.76 13.30 -4.43
CA PHE A 129 -14.20 12.53 -3.27
C PHE A 129 -15.54 13.03 -2.71
N ALA A 130 -15.79 14.34 -2.66
CA ALA A 130 -17.08 14.89 -2.27
C ALA A 130 -18.21 14.44 -3.22
N ALA A 131 -17.96 14.49 -4.54
CA ALA A 131 -18.91 14.01 -5.55
C ALA A 131 -19.16 12.49 -5.42
N CYS A 132 -18.12 11.72 -5.18
CA CYS A 132 -18.20 10.28 -4.91
C CYS A 132 -19.09 9.96 -3.69
N GLN A 133 -18.90 10.68 -2.58
CA GLN A 133 -19.74 10.51 -1.39
C GLN A 133 -21.20 10.90 -1.64
N GLN A 134 -21.43 11.97 -2.39
CA GLN A 134 -22.79 12.36 -2.78
C GLN A 134 -23.47 11.26 -3.61
N ARG A 135 -22.79 10.77 -4.65
CA ARG A 135 -23.26 9.67 -5.49
C ARG A 135 -23.52 8.39 -4.70
N GLN A 136 -22.67 8.10 -3.72
CA GLN A 136 -22.84 6.95 -2.83
C GLN A 136 -24.12 7.07 -1.99
N ARG A 137 -24.42 8.25 -1.43
CA ARG A 137 -25.66 8.49 -0.68
C ARG A 137 -26.91 8.30 -1.54
N GLU A 138 -26.86 8.69 -2.81
CA GLU A 138 -27.98 8.60 -3.75
C GLU A 138 -28.21 7.18 -4.27
N SER A 139 -27.14 6.45 -4.56
CA SER A 139 -27.20 5.11 -5.18
C SER A 139 -27.24 3.96 -4.18
N GLY A 140 -26.75 4.19 -2.96
CA GLY A 140 -26.47 3.14 -1.99
C GLY A 140 -25.29 2.25 -2.36
N ALA A 141 -24.49 2.57 -3.40
CA ALA A 141 -23.34 1.77 -3.81
C ALA A 141 -22.36 1.51 -2.66
N LEU A 142 -21.69 0.37 -2.68
CA LEU A 142 -20.73 0.00 -1.64
C LEU A 142 -19.47 0.87 -1.75
N MET A 143 -19.28 1.77 -0.77
CA MET A 143 -18.08 2.62 -0.70
C MET A 143 -16.83 1.79 -0.38
N THR A 144 -15.80 1.97 -1.21
CA THR A 144 -14.45 1.45 -0.99
C THR A 144 -13.48 2.60 -0.73
N HIS A 145 -12.94 2.64 0.48
CA HIS A 145 -11.95 3.64 0.87
C HIS A 145 -10.53 3.10 0.66
N ALA A 146 -9.59 3.98 0.33
CA ALA A 146 -8.24 3.57 -0.05
C ALA A 146 -7.44 2.89 1.09
N TYR A 147 -7.78 3.13 2.36
CA TYR A 147 -7.01 2.60 3.49
C TYR A 147 -7.79 2.46 4.81
N ASP A 148 -8.64 3.44 5.15
CA ASP A 148 -9.30 3.54 6.47
C ASP A 148 -10.64 2.79 6.56
N GLN A 149 -10.63 1.49 6.28
CA GLN A 149 -11.77 0.58 6.48
C GLN A 149 -11.25 -0.73 7.07
N ALA A 150 -12.04 -1.33 7.98
CA ALA A 150 -11.64 -2.52 8.73
C ALA A 150 -11.23 -3.67 7.81
N GLU A 151 -12.04 -3.95 6.79
CA GLU A 151 -11.81 -5.02 5.84
C GLU A 151 -10.63 -4.71 4.90
N VAL A 152 -10.41 -3.44 4.57
CA VAL A 152 -9.26 -3.02 3.77
C VAL A 152 -7.96 -3.26 4.54
N LEU A 153 -7.93 -2.89 5.82
CA LEU A 153 -6.77 -3.08 6.70
C LEU A 153 -6.52 -4.55 7.02
N ALA A 154 -7.57 -5.33 7.34
CA ALA A 154 -7.47 -6.77 7.56
C ALA A 154 -6.99 -7.52 6.29
N GLY A 155 -7.53 -7.15 5.13
CA GLY A 155 -7.09 -7.68 3.84
C GLY A 155 -5.63 -7.35 3.54
N ALA A 156 -5.19 -6.12 3.80
CA ALA A 156 -3.77 -5.77 3.65
C ALA A 156 -2.87 -6.59 4.60
N GLY A 157 -3.34 -6.88 5.81
CA GLY A 157 -2.63 -7.70 6.81
C GLY A 157 -2.37 -9.14 6.39
N THR A 158 -3.11 -9.69 5.42
CA THR A 158 -2.88 -11.07 4.94
C THR A 158 -1.49 -11.23 4.31
N LEU A 159 -0.88 -10.13 3.86
CA LEU A 159 0.51 -10.11 3.40
C LEU A 159 1.47 -10.54 4.52
N ALA A 160 1.29 -10.03 5.74
CA ALA A 160 2.14 -10.37 6.87
C ALA A 160 1.99 -11.85 7.27
N ARG A 161 0.75 -12.35 7.24
CA ARG A 161 0.47 -13.79 7.37
C ARG A 161 1.22 -14.61 6.32
N GLU A 162 1.22 -14.17 5.07
CA GLU A 162 1.96 -14.87 4.02
C GLU A 162 3.48 -14.86 4.27
N ILE A 163 4.07 -13.71 4.64
CA ILE A 163 5.49 -13.63 5.00
C ILE A 163 5.82 -14.66 6.08
N GLU A 164 5.05 -14.66 7.18
CA GLU A 164 5.29 -15.59 8.29
C GLU A 164 5.15 -17.05 7.85
N SER A 165 4.16 -17.38 7.01
CA SER A 165 4.00 -18.72 6.46
C SER A 165 5.13 -19.16 5.51
N GLN A 166 5.80 -18.19 4.86
CA GLN A 166 6.81 -18.45 3.83
C GLN A 166 8.21 -18.64 4.44
N ALA A 167 8.57 -17.83 5.43
CA ALA A 167 9.93 -17.82 5.98
C ALA A 167 10.00 -17.57 7.50
N GLY A 168 8.84 -17.47 8.18
CA GLY A 168 8.77 -17.12 9.60
C GLY A 168 8.75 -15.61 9.84
N VAL A 169 8.86 -15.21 11.12
CA VAL A 169 8.85 -13.80 11.52
C VAL A 169 10.21 -13.17 11.22
N PRO A 170 10.29 -12.07 10.43
CA PRO A 170 11.55 -11.37 10.19
C PRO A 170 12.00 -10.60 11.43
N ASP A 171 13.29 -10.33 11.54
CA ASP A 171 13.85 -9.56 12.66
C ASP A 171 13.44 -8.08 12.56
N ALA A 172 13.37 -7.54 11.33
CA ALA A 172 12.74 -6.26 11.05
C ALA A 172 11.94 -6.28 9.74
N LEU A 173 10.93 -5.41 9.67
CA LEU A 173 10.11 -5.21 8.48
C LEU A 173 10.00 -3.73 8.14
N LEU A 174 10.43 -3.37 6.93
CA LEU A 174 10.40 -2.02 6.39
C LEU A 174 9.21 -1.91 5.43
N VAL A 175 8.33 -0.94 5.68
CA VAL A 175 7.08 -0.76 4.94
C VAL A 175 6.78 0.70 4.68
N SER A 176 6.36 0.98 3.46
CA SER A 176 5.95 2.32 3.03
C SER A 176 4.59 2.70 3.61
N VAL A 177 4.46 3.94 4.07
CA VAL A 177 3.25 4.46 4.72
C VAL A 177 2.72 5.67 3.97
N GLY A 178 1.40 5.63 3.71
CA GLY A 178 0.59 6.81 3.39
C GLY A 178 -0.54 6.84 4.42
N GLY A 179 -1.78 6.59 4.01
CA GLY A 179 -2.91 6.49 4.95
C GLY A 179 -2.85 5.33 5.97
N GLY A 180 -1.78 4.52 5.97
CA GLY A 180 -1.48 3.56 7.05
C GLY A 180 -2.15 2.19 6.96
N GLY A 181 -3.08 1.95 6.03
CA GLY A 181 -3.81 0.66 5.96
C GLY A 181 -2.90 -0.57 5.79
N LEU A 182 -1.79 -0.46 5.05
CA LEU A 182 -0.81 -1.54 4.90
C LEU A 182 -0.05 -1.79 6.21
N ALA A 183 0.62 -0.76 6.73
CA ALA A 183 1.40 -0.85 7.95
C ALA A 183 0.55 -1.28 9.15
N GLY A 184 -0.68 -0.75 9.26
CA GLY A 184 -1.64 -1.17 10.28
C GLY A 184 -1.98 -2.65 10.19
N GLY A 185 -2.28 -3.18 8.99
CA GLY A 185 -2.56 -4.60 8.81
C GLY A 185 -1.37 -5.50 9.20
N ILE A 186 -0.16 -5.10 8.79
CA ILE A 186 1.08 -5.81 9.12
C ILE A 186 1.37 -5.76 10.63
N ALA A 187 1.20 -4.59 11.25
CA ALA A 187 1.43 -4.38 12.69
C ALA A 187 0.44 -5.18 13.53
N ALA A 188 -0.84 -5.23 13.14
CA ALA A 188 -1.85 -6.05 13.79
C ALA A 188 -1.52 -7.56 13.71
N TRP A 189 -0.97 -8.02 12.59
CA TRP A 189 -0.55 -9.43 12.45
C TRP A 189 0.66 -9.76 13.32
N PHE A 190 1.76 -9.01 13.20
CA PHE A 190 2.97 -9.35 13.93
C PHE A 190 2.85 -9.03 15.42
N ALA A 191 2.09 -8.01 15.80
CA ALA A 191 1.81 -7.62 17.18
C ALA A 191 3.10 -7.50 18.02
N GLY A 192 4.09 -6.76 17.50
CA GLY A 192 5.38 -6.52 18.17
C GLY A 192 6.42 -7.64 18.05
N ARG A 193 6.10 -8.77 17.41
CA ARG A 193 7.07 -9.87 17.18
C ARG A 193 8.17 -9.55 16.15
N THR A 194 8.02 -8.48 15.38
CA THR A 194 9.03 -7.98 14.44
C THR A 194 9.23 -6.49 14.66
N ARG A 195 10.46 -5.99 14.45
CA ARG A 195 10.74 -4.55 14.49
C ARG A 195 10.21 -3.89 13.22
N MET A 196 9.09 -3.20 13.34
CA MET A 196 8.50 -2.49 12.20
C MET A 196 9.05 -1.07 12.04
N VAL A 197 9.39 -0.74 10.79
CA VAL A 197 9.88 0.56 10.36
C VAL A 197 8.93 1.10 9.30
N ALA A 198 8.17 2.12 9.67
CA ALA A 198 7.34 2.90 8.76
C ALA A 198 8.20 3.89 7.99
N LEU A 199 8.11 3.85 6.66
CA LEU A 199 8.89 4.69 5.77
C LEU A 199 7.98 5.61 4.98
N GLU A 200 8.29 6.89 4.99
CA GLU A 200 7.51 7.92 4.31
C GLU A 200 8.46 8.82 3.50
N PRO A 201 8.01 9.43 2.39
CA PRO A 201 8.79 10.50 1.77
C PRO A 201 8.71 11.74 2.66
N GLU A 202 9.77 12.55 2.70
CA GLU A 202 9.79 13.84 3.43
C GLU A 202 8.62 14.75 3.07
N ARG A 203 8.13 14.66 1.83
CA ARG A 203 7.05 15.46 1.27
C ARG A 203 5.65 14.86 1.42
N ALA A 204 5.50 13.71 2.08
CA ALA A 204 4.20 13.20 2.52
C ALA A 204 4.31 12.38 3.85
N PRO A 205 4.67 13.01 4.98
CA PRO A 205 5.05 12.32 6.22
C PRO A 205 3.88 12.15 7.21
N THR A 206 2.81 11.46 6.81
CA THR A 206 1.58 11.30 7.61
C THR A 206 1.75 10.70 9.01
N LEU A 207 2.26 9.47 9.12
CA LEU A 207 2.41 8.77 10.38
C LEU A 207 3.53 9.41 11.20
N HIS A 208 4.61 9.83 10.56
CA HIS A 208 5.71 10.56 11.19
C HIS A 208 5.21 11.80 11.92
N ALA A 209 4.45 12.65 11.23
CA ALA A 209 3.88 13.86 11.81
C ALA A 209 2.87 13.53 12.93
N ALA A 210 2.05 12.49 12.75
CA ALA A 210 1.11 12.06 13.78
C ALA A 210 1.80 11.54 15.05
N LEU A 211 2.88 10.78 14.91
CA LEU A 211 3.70 10.29 16.03
C LEU A 211 4.38 11.46 16.75
N ALA A 212 4.95 12.41 16.01
CA ALA A 212 5.59 13.60 16.59
C ALA A 212 4.58 14.49 17.36
N ALA A 213 3.36 14.62 16.86
CA ALA A 213 2.29 15.38 17.50
C ALA A 213 1.56 14.61 18.62
N GLY A 214 1.73 13.30 18.72
CA GLY A 214 0.98 12.43 19.63
C GLY A 214 -0.49 12.24 19.27
N ALA A 215 -0.92 12.69 18.08
CA ALA A 215 -2.28 12.56 17.56
C ALA A 215 -2.28 12.69 16.03
N PRO A 216 -3.31 12.19 15.31
CA PRO A 216 -3.42 12.41 13.87
C PRO A 216 -3.45 13.91 13.55
N VAL A 217 -2.64 14.32 12.58
CA VAL A 217 -2.57 15.70 12.07
C VAL A 217 -2.62 15.70 10.55
N ASP A 218 -3.02 16.84 9.99
CA ASP A 218 -2.99 17.04 8.54
C ASP A 218 -1.58 17.44 8.11
N VAL A 219 -1.14 16.91 6.97
CA VAL A 219 0.13 17.26 6.33
C VAL A 219 -0.10 17.73 4.90
N GLU A 220 0.80 18.57 4.41
CA GLU A 220 0.89 18.81 2.97
C GLU A 220 1.49 17.59 2.27
N VAL A 221 1.07 17.38 1.02
CA VAL A 221 1.43 16.21 0.23
C VAL A 221 1.97 16.67 -1.11
N SER A 222 3.20 16.27 -1.42
CA SER A 222 3.85 16.47 -2.71
C SER A 222 4.97 15.43 -2.93
N GLY A 223 5.74 15.61 -4.01
CA GLY A 223 6.88 14.73 -4.32
C GLY A 223 6.51 13.52 -5.16
N ILE A 224 7.53 12.72 -5.47
CA ILE A 224 7.43 11.65 -6.49
C ILE A 224 6.55 10.47 -6.08
N ALA A 225 6.37 10.26 -4.78
CA ALA A 225 5.56 9.16 -4.23
C ALA A 225 4.15 9.58 -3.81
N ALA A 226 3.77 10.85 -4.03
CA ALA A 226 2.47 11.40 -3.62
C ALA A 226 1.28 10.64 -4.20
N ASP A 227 1.39 10.08 -5.39
CA ASP A 227 0.30 9.31 -6.00
C ASP A 227 -0.08 8.05 -5.21
N ALA A 228 0.89 7.39 -4.58
CA ALA A 228 0.68 6.14 -3.84
C ALA A 228 0.62 6.35 -2.32
N LEU A 229 1.37 7.33 -1.79
CA LEU A 229 1.51 7.58 -0.35
C LEU A 229 0.88 8.90 0.11
N GLY A 230 0.32 9.70 -0.79
CA GLY A 230 -0.16 11.05 -0.53
C GLY A 230 -1.49 11.18 0.21
N ALA A 231 -1.68 10.43 1.30
CA ALA A 231 -2.76 10.73 2.22
C ALA A 231 -2.44 12.03 2.97
N ARG A 232 -3.43 12.91 3.16
CA ARG A 232 -3.27 14.14 3.95
C ARG A 232 -3.20 13.88 5.45
N ARG A 233 -3.73 12.74 5.90
CA ARG A 233 -3.88 12.38 7.31
C ARG A 233 -3.81 10.88 7.45
N ILE A 234 -3.18 10.40 8.51
CA ILE A 234 -3.18 8.97 8.85
C ILE A 234 -4.62 8.48 9.13
N GLY A 235 -4.96 7.27 8.67
CA GLY A 235 -6.27 6.68 8.94
C GLY A 235 -6.47 6.41 10.43
N ALA A 236 -7.71 6.54 10.92
CA ALA A 236 -8.05 6.34 12.31
C ALA A 236 -7.74 4.91 12.79
N LEU A 237 -8.01 3.90 11.94
CA LEU A 237 -7.74 2.50 12.27
C LEU A 237 -6.23 2.21 12.32
N ALA A 238 -5.48 2.78 11.38
CA ALA A 238 -4.02 2.64 11.37
C ALA A 238 -3.38 3.33 12.58
N TRP A 239 -3.91 4.49 12.98
CA TRP A 239 -3.49 5.19 14.19
C TRP A 239 -3.78 4.41 15.47
N GLU A 240 -4.98 3.80 15.58
CA GLU A 240 -5.32 2.92 16.70
C GLU A 240 -4.34 1.74 16.81
N VAL A 241 -3.97 1.14 15.68
CA VAL A 241 -2.98 0.05 15.65
C VAL A 241 -1.59 0.55 16.03
N ALA A 242 -1.14 1.69 15.49
CA ALA A 242 0.19 2.24 15.77
C ALA A 242 0.41 2.56 17.26
N GLN A 243 -0.64 2.98 17.99
CA GLN A 243 -0.57 3.19 19.43
C GLN A 243 -0.39 1.90 20.23
N ARG A 244 -0.92 0.77 19.75
CA ARG A 244 -0.84 -0.55 20.41
C ARG A 244 0.41 -1.32 20.03
N HIS A 245 0.85 -1.14 18.80
CA HIS A 245 2.02 -1.79 18.21
C HIS A 245 2.93 -0.69 17.64
N PRO A 246 3.72 -0.04 18.52
CA PRO A 246 4.57 1.06 18.11
C PRO A 246 5.54 0.65 16.99
N MET A 247 5.68 1.54 16.01
CA MET A 247 6.61 1.41 14.89
C MET A 247 7.56 2.59 14.92
N SER A 248 8.84 2.37 14.59
CA SER A 248 9.72 3.52 14.29
C SER A 248 9.31 4.12 12.95
N SER A 249 9.31 5.44 12.84
CA SER A 249 9.05 6.15 11.58
C SER A 249 10.31 6.85 11.10
N LEU A 250 10.60 6.74 9.80
CA LEU A 250 11.66 7.45 9.11
C LEU A 250 11.10 8.12 7.86
N VAL A 251 11.61 9.32 7.57
CA VAL A 251 11.35 10.03 6.32
C VAL A 251 12.55 9.94 5.39
N LEU A 252 12.31 9.85 4.09
CA LEU A 252 13.33 9.68 3.06
C LEU A 252 13.21 10.76 1.98
N ARG A 253 14.35 11.20 1.44
CA ARG A 253 14.41 12.15 0.34
C ARG A 253 13.98 11.50 -0.96
N ASP A 254 13.40 12.30 -1.85
CA ASP A 254 13.01 11.85 -3.19
C ASP A 254 14.22 11.29 -3.97
N GLU A 255 15.42 11.87 -3.81
CA GLU A 255 16.66 11.37 -4.45
C GLU A 255 16.99 9.93 -4.05
N ASP A 256 16.93 9.62 -2.75
CA ASP A 256 17.24 8.28 -2.21
C ASP A 256 16.22 7.24 -2.72
N ILE A 257 14.96 7.65 -2.86
CA ILE A 257 13.86 6.82 -3.38
C ILE A 257 14.09 6.50 -4.87
N VAL A 258 14.46 7.50 -5.69
CA VAL A 258 14.75 7.29 -7.11
C VAL A 258 15.97 6.38 -7.29
N ASP A 259 17.04 6.60 -6.53
CA ASP A 259 18.24 5.78 -6.62
C ASP A 259 17.97 4.31 -6.24
N ALA A 260 17.12 4.07 -5.23
CA ALA A 260 16.67 2.73 -4.89
C ALA A 260 15.78 2.10 -5.97
N GLN A 261 14.88 2.88 -6.58
CA GLN A 261 14.04 2.42 -7.69
C GLN A 261 14.91 1.99 -8.89
N ARG A 262 15.91 2.80 -9.27
CA ARG A 262 16.86 2.46 -10.32
C ARG A 262 17.66 1.20 -9.97
N CYS A 263 18.08 1.05 -8.71
CA CYS A 263 18.79 -0.15 -8.26
C CYS A 263 17.93 -1.42 -8.41
N LEU A 264 16.66 -1.40 -7.97
CA LEU A 264 15.74 -2.52 -8.14
C LEU A 264 15.55 -2.90 -9.61
N TRP A 265 15.44 -1.90 -10.48
CA TRP A 265 15.35 -2.12 -11.92
C TRP A 265 16.65 -2.67 -12.51
N GLN A 266 17.80 -2.05 -12.24
CA GLN A 266 19.08 -2.42 -12.86
C GLN A 266 19.56 -3.79 -12.40
N SER A 267 19.52 -4.07 -11.09
CA SER A 267 20.04 -5.30 -10.50
C SER A 267 19.08 -6.48 -10.63
N LEU A 268 17.77 -6.26 -10.45
CA LEU A 268 16.79 -7.35 -10.34
C LEU A 268 15.70 -7.34 -11.41
N LYS A 269 15.71 -6.34 -12.32
CA LYS A 269 14.65 -6.13 -13.32
C LYS A 269 13.26 -5.97 -12.71
N LEU A 270 13.21 -5.46 -11.47
CA LEU A 270 11.97 -5.18 -10.77
C LEU A 270 11.52 -3.75 -11.08
N ALA A 271 10.55 -3.62 -11.98
CA ALA A 271 9.82 -2.38 -12.19
C ALA A 271 8.89 -2.14 -10.99
N VAL A 272 9.14 -1.08 -10.23
CA VAL A 272 8.35 -0.71 -9.05
C VAL A 272 8.00 0.77 -9.07
N GLU A 273 6.91 1.15 -8.42
CA GLU A 273 6.58 2.57 -8.23
C GLU A 273 7.45 3.18 -7.10
N PRO A 274 7.60 4.52 -7.01
CA PRO A 274 8.46 5.14 -6.01
C PRO A 274 8.15 4.69 -4.57
N ALA A 275 6.86 4.53 -4.24
CA ALA A 275 6.43 4.05 -2.94
C ALA A 275 7.04 2.70 -2.55
N ALA A 276 7.19 1.77 -3.50
CA ALA A 276 7.73 0.45 -3.25
C ALA A 276 9.25 0.43 -3.11
N ALA A 277 9.94 1.51 -3.49
CA ALA A 277 11.39 1.62 -3.38
C ALA A 277 11.87 2.11 -2.00
N LEU A 278 10.99 2.74 -1.20
CA LEU A 278 11.34 3.28 0.13
C LEU A 278 12.07 2.26 1.04
N PRO A 279 11.63 0.99 1.17
CA PRO A 279 12.33 0.00 1.98
C PRO A 279 13.79 -0.20 1.60
N LEU A 280 14.11 -0.22 0.30
CA LEU A 280 15.50 -0.32 -0.14
C LEU A 280 16.23 1.01 0.01
N ALA A 281 15.56 2.14 -0.23
CA ALA A 281 16.12 3.48 -0.06
C ALA A 281 16.62 3.70 1.38
N ALA A 282 15.85 3.27 2.39
CA ALA A 282 16.24 3.39 3.79
C ALA A 282 17.56 2.66 4.10
N LEU A 283 17.76 1.47 3.52
CA LEU A 283 19.00 0.70 3.67
C LEU A 283 20.16 1.33 2.89
N ARG A 284 19.92 1.74 1.64
CA ARG A 284 20.95 2.28 0.74
C ARG A 284 21.48 3.64 1.18
N SER A 285 20.61 4.52 1.70
CA SER A 285 21.00 5.84 2.20
C SER A 285 21.65 5.78 3.58
N GLY A 286 21.59 4.63 4.27
CA GLY A 286 22.06 4.48 5.64
C GLY A 286 21.12 5.09 6.70
N ALA A 287 19.96 5.61 6.29
CA ALA A 287 18.92 6.10 7.20
C ALA A 287 18.41 5.00 8.16
N TRP A 288 18.48 3.75 7.73
CA TRP A 288 18.25 2.58 8.58
C TRP A 288 19.35 1.53 8.35
N GLN A 289 19.86 0.95 9.44
CA GLN A 289 20.96 -0.02 9.40
C GLN A 289 20.54 -1.35 10.02
N ALA A 290 20.77 -2.42 9.27
CA ALA A 290 20.64 -3.79 9.75
C ALA A 290 21.86 -4.19 10.60
N GLN A 291 21.66 -5.14 11.52
CA GLN A 291 22.75 -5.80 12.23
C GLN A 291 23.15 -7.10 11.51
N ALA A 292 24.36 -7.57 11.79
CA ALA A 292 24.89 -8.81 11.24
C ALA A 292 23.96 -10.00 11.51
N GLY A 293 23.72 -10.82 10.48
CA GLY A 293 22.91 -12.03 10.59
C GLY A 293 21.40 -11.81 10.74
N GLN A 294 20.90 -10.58 10.69
CA GLN A 294 19.46 -10.32 10.71
C GLN A 294 18.78 -10.67 9.38
N ARG A 295 17.49 -10.99 9.46
CA ARG A 295 16.57 -11.20 8.32
C ARG A 295 15.64 -10.00 8.23
N ILE A 296 15.81 -9.21 7.18
CA ILE A 296 15.11 -7.94 7.00
C ILE A 296 14.09 -8.06 5.87
N CYS A 297 12.80 -7.87 6.15
CA CYS A 297 11.77 -7.92 5.13
C CYS A 297 11.46 -6.52 4.58
N LEU A 298 11.59 -6.37 3.26
CA LEU A 298 11.22 -5.20 2.48
C LEU A 298 9.93 -5.47 1.73
N VAL A 299 8.93 -4.61 1.91
CA VAL A 299 7.64 -4.74 1.20
C VAL A 299 7.67 -3.89 -0.07
N LEU A 300 7.77 -4.54 -1.24
CA LEU A 300 7.66 -3.86 -2.53
C LEU A 300 6.18 -3.71 -2.89
N CYS A 301 5.56 -2.63 -2.42
CA CYS A 301 4.10 -2.51 -2.32
C CYS A 301 3.33 -2.40 -3.64
N GLY A 302 3.97 -2.01 -4.76
CA GLY A 302 3.30 -1.77 -6.03
C GLY A 302 4.20 -1.38 -7.20
N ALA A 303 3.64 -1.38 -8.41
CA ALA A 303 4.32 -1.01 -9.65
C ALA A 303 3.42 -0.31 -10.68
N ASN A 304 2.32 0.34 -10.28
CA ASN A 304 1.48 1.06 -11.23
C ASN A 304 2.09 2.43 -11.55
N VAL A 305 3.21 2.40 -12.26
CA VAL A 305 4.01 3.54 -12.69
C VAL A 305 4.12 3.57 -14.21
N ASP A 306 4.39 4.73 -14.78
CA ASP A 306 4.78 4.84 -16.18
C ASP A 306 6.14 4.15 -16.39
N PRO A 307 6.25 3.13 -17.26
CA PRO A 307 7.53 2.48 -17.54
C PRO A 307 8.61 3.45 -18.01
N ALA A 308 8.25 4.56 -18.67
CA ALA A 308 9.20 5.58 -19.10
C ALA A 308 9.89 6.29 -17.93
N SER A 309 9.32 6.26 -16.73
CA SER A 309 9.91 6.88 -15.54
C SER A 309 10.90 5.97 -14.80
N LEU A 310 11.17 4.76 -15.30
CA LEU A 310 12.09 3.79 -14.67
C LEU A 310 13.54 3.91 -15.17
N LEU A 311 13.79 4.78 -16.16
CA LEU A 311 15.08 4.99 -16.82
C LEU A 311 15.79 6.22 -16.24
#